data_AF-A0A0D2D575-F1
#
_entry.id   AF-A0A0D2D575-F1
#
_cell.length_a   1.000
_cell.length_b   1.000
_cell.length_c   1.000
_cell.angle_alpha   90.00
_cell.angle_beta   90.00
_cell.angle_gamma   90.00
#
_symmetry.space_group_name_H-M   'P 1'
#
loop_
_entity.id
_entity.type
_entity.pdbx_description
1 polymer ?
#
loop_
_entity_poly.entity_id
_entity_poly.type
_entity_poly.pdbx_seq_one_letter_code
_entity_poly.pdbx_strand_id
1 'polypeptide(L)'
;MGGFKPPFRQSVEICSDTDLAGEGSKTCPPGNASSTQQRPPVLSTIYVDRDGRIQSSEDDIHRHLVAELDLSRLNDAHHALWWTGRPVPARPLHRQRTLGREIVPTEQFDLHLVWSDQGIFVKPLAGVFLNHAFWQAQLCGGGGDVALYENARGLLLSYVWLVRYEIDLALATEARLLPRDTQWAQWQAFVRDVLRHVDPNTLEHVNRRFAFGELRLNRLNQIYRLSPRFVRRHLLRGYGLGYKTYGSFFNRSFGWLIIVFAFLSTVLSALQVGLATGRLVGESAYQALSVGFACLCITIPVVFALAVAWIFVAVFLVHLFETLRFNSHLEQRRLSWKKEDQDV
;
A
#
# COMPACT_ATOMS: atom_id res chain seq x y z
N MET A 1 -0.95 31.33 16.57
CA MET A 1 -1.41 30.03 16.02
C MET A 1 -1.19 28.99 17.09
N GLY A 2 -2.24 28.31 17.56
CA GLY A 2 -2.11 27.31 18.62
C GLY A 2 -1.29 26.12 18.12
N GLY A 3 -0.33 25.64 18.93
CA GLY A 3 0.46 24.46 18.59
C GLY A 3 -0.41 23.21 18.44
N PHE A 4 0.13 22.20 17.76
CA PHE A 4 -0.51 20.89 17.64
C PHE A 4 -0.78 20.29 19.03
N LYS A 5 -1.82 19.47 19.12
CA LYS A 5 -2.23 18.80 20.36
C LYS A 5 -2.52 17.33 20.07
N PRO A 6 -2.30 16.43 21.03
CA PRO A 6 -2.73 15.04 20.88
C PRO A 6 -4.23 14.95 20.54
N PRO A 7 -4.63 14.01 19.67
CA PRO A 7 -6.02 13.88 19.22
C PRO A 7 -6.92 13.20 20.26
N PHE A 8 -6.46 12.97 21.48
CA PHE A 8 -7.23 12.36 22.58
C PHE A 8 -6.63 12.84 23.90
N ARG A 9 -7.34 12.64 25.01
CA ARG A 9 -6.87 12.96 26.37
C ARG A 9 -6.07 11.81 26.96
N GLN A 10 -5.13 12.14 27.85
CA GLN A 10 -4.37 11.15 28.61
C GLN A 10 -5.26 10.14 29.37
N SER A 11 -6.42 10.57 29.88
CA SER A 11 -7.33 9.69 30.64
C SER A 11 -7.96 8.54 29.86
N VAL A 12 -7.87 8.57 28.52
CA VAL A 12 -8.46 7.54 27.63
C VAL A 12 -7.39 6.80 26.83
N GLU A 13 -6.11 7.01 27.13
CA GLU A 13 -5.02 6.31 26.45
C GLU A 13 -5.09 4.79 26.66
N ILE A 14 -4.65 4.03 25.65
CA ILE A 14 -4.65 2.57 25.69
C ILE A 14 -3.20 2.11 25.85
N CYS A 15 -2.85 1.65 27.05
CA CYS A 15 -1.52 1.12 27.34
C CYS A 15 -1.29 -0.23 26.67
N SER A 16 -0.02 -0.50 26.32
CA SER A 16 0.43 -1.77 25.75
C SER A 16 1.21 -2.56 26.80
N ASP A 17 1.28 -3.89 26.69
CA ASP A 17 1.89 -4.83 27.67
C ASP A 17 3.31 -4.44 28.14
N THR A 18 4.03 -3.62 27.38
CA THR A 18 5.32 -3.03 27.79
C THR A 18 5.25 -2.11 29.01
N ASP A 19 4.06 -1.68 29.45
CA ASP A 19 3.84 -0.86 30.64
C ASP A 19 3.40 -1.68 31.88
N LEU A 20 3.11 -2.98 31.73
CA LEU A 20 2.45 -3.80 32.78
C LEU A 20 3.37 -4.72 33.59
N ALA A 21 4.70 -4.58 33.49
CA ALA A 21 5.62 -5.31 34.37
C ALA A 21 5.78 -4.60 35.73
N GLY A 22 4.68 -4.46 36.47
CA GLY A 22 4.67 -3.88 37.81
C GLY A 22 3.25 -3.63 38.31
N GLU A 23 2.76 -4.53 39.17
CA GLU A 23 1.58 -4.38 40.03
C GLU A 23 0.22 -4.12 39.35
N GLY A 24 -0.55 -5.20 39.16
CA GLY A 24 -1.97 -5.34 39.60
C GLY A 24 -3.03 -4.25 39.33
N SER A 25 -2.77 -3.21 38.55
CA SER A 25 -3.67 -2.06 38.37
C SER A 25 -4.17 -1.93 36.93
N LYS A 26 -5.49 -1.77 36.76
CA LYS A 26 -6.19 -1.65 35.48
C LYS A 26 -6.18 -0.23 34.91
N THR A 27 -5.21 0.60 35.32
CA THR A 27 -5.05 1.99 34.89
C THR A 27 -3.58 2.23 34.57
N CYS A 28 -3.32 2.89 33.44
CA CYS A 28 -1.98 3.39 33.10
C CYS A 28 -1.43 4.17 34.31
N PRO A 29 -0.20 3.89 34.78
CA PRO A 29 0.35 4.58 35.94
C PRO A 29 0.42 6.08 35.65
N PRO A 30 0.13 6.95 36.64
CA PRO A 30 0.26 8.39 36.46
C PRO A 30 1.71 8.70 36.10
N GLY A 31 1.92 9.24 34.89
CA GLY A 31 3.22 9.63 34.39
C GLY A 31 3.81 10.75 35.24
N ASN A 32 4.55 10.41 36.29
CA ASN A 32 5.45 11.33 36.96
C ASN A 32 6.68 11.49 36.07
N ALA A 33 6.87 12.70 35.55
CA ALA A 33 8.04 13.11 34.79
C ALA A 33 9.27 13.21 35.71
N SER A 34 9.79 12.09 36.21
CA SER A 34 11.10 12.00 36.85
C SER A 34 11.53 10.53 36.97
N SER A 35 12.54 10.11 36.19
CA SER A 35 13.38 8.91 36.34
C SER A 35 12.70 7.63 36.88
N THR A 36 12.60 6.52 36.16
CA THR A 36 13.71 5.59 35.86
C THR A 36 13.16 4.49 34.93
N GLN A 37 13.88 4.11 33.87
CA GLN A 37 13.63 2.90 33.05
C GLN A 37 12.23 2.74 32.40
N GLN A 38 11.79 3.69 31.57
CA GLN A 38 10.81 3.38 30.52
C GLN A 38 11.56 2.79 29.32
N ARG A 39 11.33 1.50 29.05
CA ARG A 39 11.82 0.81 27.85
C ARG A 39 11.38 1.62 26.62
N PRO A 40 12.23 1.82 25.59
CA PRO A 40 11.86 2.68 24.47
C PRO A 40 10.57 2.18 23.81
N PRO A 41 9.74 3.11 23.29
CA PRO A 41 8.53 2.79 22.54
C PRO A 41 8.82 1.69 21.51
N VAL A 42 7.92 0.69 21.38
CA VAL A 42 8.08 -0.46 20.47
C VAL A 42 8.00 0.02 19.01
N LEU A 43 9.08 0.65 18.56
CA LEU A 43 9.41 0.99 17.19
C LEU A 43 10.28 -0.14 16.63
N SER A 44 10.47 -0.21 15.31
CA SER A 44 11.40 -1.20 14.76
C SER A 44 12.82 -0.91 15.24
N THR A 45 13.63 -1.95 15.48
CA THR A 45 15.00 -1.78 15.99
C THR A 45 15.89 -0.95 15.05
N ILE A 46 15.65 -1.08 13.75
CA ILE A 46 16.37 -0.37 12.70
C ILE A 46 15.38 0.30 11.75
N TYR A 47 15.85 1.32 11.05
CA TYR A 47 15.20 1.83 9.86
C TYR A 47 16.20 2.11 8.75
N VAL A 48 15.66 2.18 7.54
CA VAL A 48 16.42 2.54 6.35
C VAL A 48 16.02 3.97 5.99
N ASP A 49 16.98 4.88 6.02
CA ASP A 49 16.72 6.27 5.63
C ASP A 49 16.46 6.40 4.12
N ARG A 50 16.15 7.62 3.67
CA ARG A 50 15.94 7.92 2.24
C ARG A 50 17.17 7.66 1.38
N ASP A 51 18.35 7.65 2.00
CA ASP A 51 19.64 7.37 1.37
C ASP A 51 20.03 5.89 1.40
N GLY A 52 19.18 5.02 1.94
CA GLY A 52 19.45 3.60 2.04
C GLY A 52 20.45 3.25 3.14
N ARG A 53 20.80 4.18 4.04
CA ARG A 53 21.60 3.87 5.23
C ARG A 53 20.72 3.17 6.25
N ILE A 54 21.27 2.13 6.88
CA ILE A 54 20.64 1.47 8.02
C ILE A 54 21.04 2.26 9.26
N GLN A 55 20.06 2.73 10.02
CA GLN A 55 20.29 3.46 11.27
C GLN A 55 19.52 2.77 12.42
N SER A 56 20.04 2.89 13.64
CA SER A 56 19.32 2.49 14.84
C SER A 56 18.18 3.48 15.08
N SER A 57 17.02 2.97 15.46
CA SER A 57 15.88 3.83 15.79
C SER A 57 16.05 4.60 17.10
N GLU A 58 16.96 4.14 17.97
CA GLU A 58 17.28 4.81 19.23
C GLU A 58 18.09 6.11 19.03
N ASP A 59 18.86 6.20 17.93
CA ASP A 59 19.74 7.35 17.66
C ASP A 59 18.95 8.60 17.25
N ASP A 60 17.89 8.42 16.45
CA ASP A 60 17.02 9.51 15.98
C ASP A 60 15.58 9.01 15.74
N ILE A 61 14.77 9.09 16.81
CA ILE A 61 13.35 8.71 16.79
C ILE A 61 12.56 9.54 15.78
N HIS A 62 12.88 10.83 15.61
CA HIS A 62 12.12 11.70 14.71
C HIS A 62 12.31 11.29 13.25
N ARG A 63 13.55 11.06 12.81
CA ARG A 63 13.82 10.54 11.45
C ARG A 63 13.23 9.16 11.24
N HIS A 64 13.27 8.30 12.27
CA HIS A 64 12.61 7.01 12.24
C HIS A 64 11.12 7.14 11.91
N LEU A 65 10.40 8.00 12.65
CA LEU A 65 8.97 8.22 12.46
C LEU A 65 8.64 8.84 11.09
N VAL A 66 9.47 9.76 10.59
CA VAL A 66 9.31 10.34 9.23
C VAL A 66 9.46 9.26 8.16
N ALA A 67 10.39 8.32 8.32
CA ALA A 67 10.57 7.21 7.39
C ALA A 67 9.45 6.16 7.52
N GLU A 68 9.02 5.85 8.75
CA GLU A 68 7.98 4.86 9.03
C GLU A 68 6.60 5.31 8.53
N LEU A 69 6.25 6.58 8.75
CA LEU A 69 4.98 7.17 8.37
C LEU A 69 5.06 7.92 7.02
N ASP A 70 5.94 7.51 6.12
CA ASP A 70 6.07 8.16 4.81
C ASP A 70 4.89 7.85 3.87
N LEU A 71 4.16 8.90 3.48
CA LEU A 71 3.10 8.86 2.47
C LEU A 71 3.42 9.70 1.23
N SER A 72 4.65 10.20 1.08
CA SER A 72 5.05 11.05 -0.06
C SER A 72 4.69 10.42 -1.39
N ARG A 73 4.89 9.09 -1.54
CA ARG A 73 4.53 8.38 -2.77
C ARG A 73 3.04 8.55 -3.09
N LEU A 74 2.13 8.25 -2.16
CA LEU A 74 0.68 8.41 -2.39
C LEU A 74 0.27 9.85 -2.58
N ASN A 75 0.91 10.76 -1.86
CA ASN A 75 0.65 12.18 -1.97
C ASN A 75 0.97 12.69 -3.37
N ASP A 76 2.03 12.23 -4.01
CA ASP A 76 2.35 12.62 -5.39
C ASP A 76 1.27 12.18 -6.39
N ALA A 77 0.65 11.03 -6.15
CA ALA A 77 -0.43 10.47 -6.98
C ALA A 77 -1.84 10.93 -6.57
N HIS A 78 -1.98 11.85 -5.60
CA HIS A 78 -3.26 12.22 -4.99
C HIS A 78 -4.34 12.61 -6.03
N HIS A 79 -3.96 13.40 -7.04
CA HIS A 79 -4.84 13.86 -8.12
C HIS A 79 -5.46 12.72 -8.95
N ALA A 80 -4.89 11.51 -8.92
CA ALA A 80 -5.36 10.35 -9.66
C ALA A 80 -5.98 9.27 -8.74
N LEU A 81 -5.97 9.46 -7.41
CA LEU A 81 -6.51 8.47 -6.47
C LEU A 81 -8.02 8.24 -6.59
N TRP A 82 -8.77 9.20 -7.16
CA TRP A 82 -10.19 9.02 -7.47
C TRP A 82 -10.45 7.82 -8.40
N TRP A 83 -9.45 7.41 -9.20
CA TRP A 83 -9.57 6.23 -10.04
C TRP A 83 -9.34 4.94 -9.26
N THR A 84 -8.55 4.97 -8.18
CA THR A 84 -8.18 3.79 -7.39
C THR A 84 -9.15 3.47 -6.27
N GLY A 85 -9.81 4.50 -5.72
CA GLY A 85 -10.71 4.39 -4.59
C GLY A 85 -11.80 5.45 -4.62
N ARG A 86 -12.88 5.22 -3.85
CA ARG A 86 -13.91 6.23 -3.63
C ARG A 86 -13.53 7.10 -2.43
N PRO A 87 -13.87 8.41 -2.41
CA PRO A 87 -13.59 9.29 -1.29
C PRO A 87 -14.58 9.02 -0.14
N VAL A 88 -14.45 7.84 0.47
CA VAL A 88 -15.29 7.39 1.59
C VAL A 88 -14.41 6.74 2.65
N PRO A 89 -14.84 6.75 3.92
CA PRO A 89 -14.15 6.03 5.00
C PRO A 89 -13.94 4.54 4.68
N ALA A 90 -12.86 3.96 5.19
CA ALA A 90 -12.58 2.54 5.02
C ALA A 90 -13.67 1.68 5.67
N ARG A 91 -14.02 0.55 5.06
CA ARG A 91 -15.02 -0.38 5.62
C ARG A 91 -14.44 -1.09 6.85
N PRO A 92 -15.30 -1.45 7.82
CA PRO A 92 -14.86 -2.13 9.03
C PRO A 92 -14.29 -3.52 8.73
N LEU A 93 -13.48 -4.07 9.63
CA LEU A 93 -12.73 -5.33 9.42
C LEU A 93 -13.62 -6.53 9.12
N HIS A 94 -14.75 -6.71 9.83
CA HIS A 94 -15.69 -7.80 9.53
C HIS A 94 -16.22 -7.70 8.10
N ARG A 95 -16.48 -6.48 7.62
CA ARG A 95 -16.95 -6.24 6.25
C ARG A 95 -15.86 -6.53 5.23
N GLN A 96 -14.58 -6.32 5.57
CA GLN A 96 -13.47 -6.78 4.72
C GLN A 96 -13.51 -8.29 4.55
N ARG A 97 -13.71 -9.05 5.63
CA ARG A 97 -13.89 -10.51 5.57
C ARG A 97 -15.14 -10.92 4.79
N THR A 98 -16.28 -10.25 4.96
CA THR A 98 -17.49 -10.52 4.15
C THR A 98 -17.27 -10.32 2.66
N LEU A 99 -16.37 -9.40 2.27
CA LEU A 99 -15.99 -9.18 0.87
C LEU A 99 -14.95 -10.20 0.35
N GLY A 100 -14.62 -11.21 1.14
CA GLY A 100 -13.62 -12.23 0.80
C GLY A 100 -12.18 -11.73 0.84
N ARG A 101 -11.90 -10.61 1.54
CA ARG A 101 -10.55 -10.08 1.68
C ARG A 101 -9.92 -10.61 2.97
N GLU A 102 -8.74 -11.20 2.84
CA GLU A 102 -7.88 -11.47 3.98
C GLU A 102 -7.36 -10.15 4.57
N ILE A 103 -7.15 -10.11 5.89
CA ILE A 103 -6.54 -8.96 6.57
C ILE A 103 -5.05 -9.27 6.67
N VAL A 104 -4.23 -8.52 5.92
CA VAL A 104 -2.78 -8.79 5.79
C VAL A 104 -2.00 -7.68 6.53
N PRO A 105 -1.37 -7.98 7.67
CA PRO A 105 -0.52 -7.02 8.37
C PRO A 105 0.69 -6.59 7.52
N THR A 106 1.01 -5.29 7.50
CA THR A 106 2.20 -4.77 6.81
C THR A 106 2.80 -3.59 7.56
N GLU A 107 4.12 -3.56 7.80
CA GLU A 107 4.73 -2.37 8.42
C GLU A 107 4.83 -1.17 7.47
N GLN A 108 4.71 -1.40 6.16
CA GLN A 108 4.76 -0.36 5.14
C GLN A 108 3.49 0.50 5.18
N PHE A 109 3.65 1.77 5.56
CA PHE A 109 2.52 2.68 5.75
C PHE A 109 1.86 3.13 4.44
N ASP A 110 2.61 3.22 3.36
CA ASP A 110 2.09 3.49 2.02
C ASP A 110 1.11 2.40 1.54
N LEU A 111 1.27 1.14 1.98
CA LEU A 111 0.34 0.06 1.70
C LEU A 111 -0.90 0.04 2.62
N HIS A 112 -0.96 0.86 3.67
CA HIS A 112 -2.07 0.87 4.61
C HIS A 112 -3.42 1.20 3.91
N LEU A 113 -4.40 0.29 4.04
CA LEU A 113 -5.71 0.24 3.36
C LEU A 113 -5.66 0.13 1.83
N VAL A 114 -4.53 -0.29 1.28
CA VAL A 114 -4.46 -0.74 -0.11
C VAL A 114 -4.91 -2.20 -0.16
N TRP A 115 -5.71 -2.58 -1.15
CA TRP A 115 -6.20 -3.95 -1.28
C TRP A 115 -5.95 -4.54 -2.67
N SER A 116 -5.76 -5.86 -2.69
CA SER A 116 -5.52 -6.67 -3.87
C SER A 116 -6.33 -7.97 -3.79
N ASP A 117 -6.08 -8.89 -4.72
CA ASP A 117 -6.69 -10.22 -4.68
C ASP A 117 -6.18 -11.06 -3.50
N GLN A 118 -5.03 -10.69 -2.88
CA GLN A 118 -4.51 -11.32 -1.66
C GLN A 118 -5.20 -10.85 -0.38
N GLY A 119 -5.96 -9.75 -0.43
CA GLY A 119 -6.52 -9.14 0.77
C GLY A 119 -6.26 -7.64 0.87
N ILE A 120 -6.63 -7.07 2.02
CA ILE A 120 -6.38 -5.68 2.39
C ILE A 120 -5.15 -5.61 3.29
N PHE A 121 -4.20 -4.76 2.91
CA PHE A 121 -2.99 -4.50 3.67
C PHE A 121 -3.28 -3.49 4.78
N VAL A 122 -2.96 -3.82 6.02
CA VAL A 122 -3.21 -2.96 7.17
C VAL A 122 -1.95 -2.85 8.02
N LYS A 123 -1.45 -1.62 8.18
CA LYS A 123 -0.38 -1.33 9.14
C LYS A 123 -0.85 -1.52 10.58
N PRO A 124 -0.21 -2.37 11.40
CA PRO A 124 -0.47 -2.48 12.83
C PRO A 124 -0.35 -1.12 13.53
N LEU A 125 -1.25 -0.82 14.45
CA LEU A 125 -1.17 0.38 15.26
C LEU A 125 -0.31 0.08 16.48
N ALA A 126 0.96 0.49 16.41
CA ALA A 126 1.87 0.37 17.53
C ALA A 126 1.32 1.13 18.76
N GLY A 127 1.47 0.55 19.96
CA GLY A 127 0.95 1.11 21.21
C GLY A 127 1.45 2.52 21.52
N VAL A 128 2.60 2.88 20.95
CA VAL A 128 3.22 4.21 21.04
C VAL A 128 2.29 5.30 20.49
N PHE A 129 1.50 5.00 19.46
CA PHE A 129 0.51 5.92 18.89
C PHE A 129 -0.78 6.00 19.71
N LEU A 130 -0.95 5.12 20.69
CA LEU A 130 -2.07 5.14 21.64
C LEU A 130 -1.70 5.84 22.97
N ASN A 131 -0.44 6.22 23.16
CA ASN A 131 0.08 6.88 24.35
C ASN A 131 0.10 8.42 24.20
N HIS A 132 -0.51 9.14 25.13
CA HIS A 132 -0.65 10.59 25.03
C HIS A 132 0.68 11.35 25.16
N ALA A 133 1.56 10.90 26.07
CA ALA A 133 2.86 11.54 26.30
C ALA A 133 3.76 11.43 25.07
N PHE A 134 3.69 10.30 24.34
CA PHE A 134 4.40 10.12 23.06
C PHE A 134 3.97 11.17 22.03
N TRP A 135 2.66 11.41 21.89
CA TRP A 135 2.15 12.46 20.99
C TRP A 135 2.66 13.84 21.37
N GLN A 136 2.67 14.19 22.65
CA GLN A 136 3.19 15.48 23.12
C GLN A 136 4.67 15.64 22.82
N ALA A 137 5.47 14.60 23.10
CA ALA A 137 6.92 14.64 22.97
C ALA A 137 7.39 14.61 21.50
N GLN A 138 6.84 13.72 20.68
CA GLN A 138 7.39 13.41 19.35
C GLN A 138 6.59 14.01 18.18
N LEU A 139 5.28 14.25 18.36
CA LEU A 139 4.39 14.66 17.26
C LEU A 139 3.88 16.11 17.39
N CYS A 140 3.75 16.63 18.62
CA CYS A 140 3.15 17.93 18.90
C CYS A 140 4.14 19.00 19.39
N GLY A 141 5.41 18.66 19.61
CA GLY A 141 6.43 19.56 20.16
C GLY A 141 6.63 20.85 19.35
N GLY A 142 7.30 21.84 19.95
CA GLY A 142 7.37 23.25 19.52
C GLY A 142 8.02 23.58 18.15
N GLY A 143 8.20 22.59 17.28
CA GLY A 143 8.59 22.72 15.87
C GLY A 143 8.13 21.51 15.04
N GLY A 144 7.08 20.80 15.49
CA GLY A 144 6.66 19.51 14.96
C GLY A 144 6.40 19.52 13.46
N ASP A 145 6.92 18.50 12.78
CA ASP A 145 6.69 18.28 11.35
C ASP A 145 5.19 18.09 11.10
N VAL A 146 4.58 19.08 10.43
CA VAL A 146 3.16 19.09 10.10
C VAL A 146 2.77 17.81 9.34
N ALA A 147 3.62 17.37 8.41
CA ALA A 147 3.32 16.19 7.60
C ALA A 147 3.32 14.93 8.48
N LEU A 148 4.26 14.83 9.41
CA LEU A 148 4.33 13.70 10.34
C LEU A 148 3.10 13.64 11.25
N TYR A 149 2.70 14.78 11.82
CA TYR A 149 1.51 14.90 12.64
C TYR A 149 0.24 14.50 11.88
N GLU A 150 0.05 15.03 10.66
CA GLU A 150 -1.08 14.72 9.78
C GLU A 150 -1.12 13.24 9.37
N ASN A 151 0.04 12.62 9.16
CA ASN A 151 0.19 11.21 8.82
C ASN A 151 -0.22 10.31 10.00
N ALA A 152 0.31 10.59 11.19
CA ALA A 152 -0.02 9.84 12.41
C ALA A 152 -1.51 9.98 12.75
N ARG A 153 -2.09 11.17 12.58
CA ARG A 153 -3.51 11.42 12.86
C ARG A 153 -4.42 10.69 11.87
N GLY A 154 -3.99 10.58 10.62
CA GLY A 154 -4.64 9.75 9.61
C GLY A 154 -4.59 8.25 9.92
N LEU A 155 -3.46 7.76 10.44
CA LEU A 155 -3.35 6.38 10.91
C LEU A 155 -4.30 6.08 12.09
N LEU A 156 -4.47 7.00 13.03
CA LEU A 156 -5.48 6.81 14.09
C LEU A 156 -6.90 6.81 13.52
N LEU A 157 -7.19 7.74 12.61
CA LEU A 157 -8.50 7.86 12.00
C LEU A 157 -8.89 6.62 11.19
N SER A 158 -7.93 5.97 10.52
CA SER A 158 -8.22 4.73 9.80
C SER A 158 -8.66 3.60 10.74
N TYR A 159 -8.08 3.50 11.94
CA TYR A 159 -8.50 2.51 12.93
C TYR A 159 -9.89 2.78 13.48
N VAL A 160 -10.29 4.06 13.64
CA VAL A 160 -11.68 4.43 13.95
C VAL A 160 -12.65 3.90 12.88
N TRP A 161 -12.25 3.86 11.61
CA TRP A 161 -13.07 3.31 10.53
C TRP A 161 -13.08 1.79 10.47
N LEU A 162 -11.93 1.17 10.77
CA LEU A 162 -11.74 -0.28 10.70
C LEU A 162 -12.42 -1.00 11.87
N VAL A 163 -12.37 -0.43 13.07
CA VAL A 163 -12.84 -1.07 14.32
C VAL A 163 -14.09 -0.38 14.83
N ARG A 164 -15.26 -0.75 14.28
CA ARG A 164 -16.56 -0.11 14.58
C ARG A 164 -17.45 -0.93 15.51
N TYR A 165 -17.27 -2.24 15.49
CA TYR A 165 -18.02 -3.20 16.29
C TYR A 165 -17.08 -4.05 17.13
N GLU A 166 -17.61 -4.67 18.17
CA GLU A 166 -16.84 -5.57 19.04
C GLU A 166 -16.19 -6.72 18.27
N ILE A 167 -16.89 -7.27 17.26
CA ILE A 167 -16.31 -8.26 16.35
C ILE A 167 -15.11 -7.73 15.56
N ASP A 168 -15.11 -6.44 15.20
CA ASP A 168 -13.95 -5.85 14.52
C ASP A 168 -12.75 -5.76 15.46
N LEU A 169 -12.98 -5.48 16.75
CA LEU A 169 -11.91 -5.45 17.74
C LEU A 169 -11.31 -6.85 17.92
N ALA A 170 -12.15 -7.88 18.02
CA ALA A 170 -11.70 -9.27 18.05
C ALA A 170 -10.86 -9.64 16.81
N LEU A 171 -11.31 -9.23 15.62
CA LEU A 171 -10.57 -9.43 14.37
C LEU A 171 -9.24 -8.65 14.31
N ALA A 172 -9.21 -7.43 14.83
CA ALA A 172 -8.00 -6.63 14.93
C ALA A 172 -6.98 -7.30 15.86
N THR A 173 -7.43 -7.81 17.00
CA THR A 173 -6.59 -8.54 17.96
C THR A 173 -6.08 -9.86 17.38
N GLU A 174 -6.92 -10.63 16.70
CA GLU A 174 -6.55 -11.86 15.99
C GLU A 174 -5.44 -11.60 14.97
N ALA A 175 -5.58 -10.52 14.19
CA ALA A 175 -4.61 -10.09 13.19
C ALA A 175 -3.40 -9.32 13.77
N ARG A 176 -3.30 -9.16 15.09
CA ARG A 176 -2.24 -8.40 15.80
C ARG A 176 -2.10 -6.95 15.32
N LEU A 177 -3.22 -6.32 14.97
CA LEU A 177 -3.29 -4.94 14.53
C LEU A 177 -3.38 -3.94 15.70
N LEU A 178 -3.86 -4.40 16.85
CA LEU A 178 -3.98 -3.64 18.09
C LEU A 178 -3.31 -4.39 19.25
N PRO A 179 -2.95 -3.71 20.36
CA PRO A 179 -2.51 -4.37 21.58
C PRO A 179 -3.53 -5.42 22.05
N ARG A 180 -3.06 -6.61 22.46
CA ARG A 180 -3.91 -7.78 22.70
C ARG A 180 -4.95 -7.57 23.79
N ASP A 181 -4.61 -6.77 24.79
CA ASP A 181 -5.42 -6.58 25.99
C ASP A 181 -6.45 -5.44 25.86
N THR A 182 -6.58 -4.85 24.67
CA THR A 182 -7.53 -3.76 24.39
C THR A 182 -8.97 -4.25 24.58
N GLN A 183 -9.66 -3.71 25.58
CA GLN A 183 -11.06 -4.02 25.84
C GLN A 183 -11.99 -3.15 25.00
N TRP A 184 -13.18 -3.66 24.65
CA TRP A 184 -14.16 -2.91 23.85
C TRP A 184 -14.57 -1.58 24.50
N ALA A 185 -14.80 -1.58 25.82
CA ALA A 185 -15.17 -0.37 26.54
C ALA A 185 -14.07 0.72 26.50
N GLN A 186 -12.79 0.31 26.57
CA GLN A 186 -11.64 1.20 26.45
C GLN A 186 -11.54 1.76 25.02
N TRP A 187 -11.64 0.89 24.01
CA TRP A 187 -11.65 1.30 22.61
C TRP A 187 -12.77 2.31 22.31
N GLN A 188 -13.99 2.06 22.79
CA GLN A 188 -15.10 3.00 22.63
C GLN A 188 -14.83 4.36 23.30
N ALA A 189 -14.24 4.37 24.50
CA ALA A 189 -13.89 5.61 25.19
C ALA A 189 -12.82 6.40 24.42
N PHE A 190 -11.78 5.72 23.95
CA PHE A 190 -10.73 6.27 23.12
C PHE A 190 -11.29 6.87 21.82
N VAL A 191 -12.06 6.09 21.04
CA VAL A 191 -12.66 6.56 19.77
C VAL A 191 -13.57 7.77 19.96
N ARG A 192 -14.41 7.77 21.01
CA ARG A 192 -15.28 8.92 21.31
C ARG A 192 -14.48 10.19 21.57
N ASP A 193 -13.32 10.08 22.20
CA ASP A 193 -12.47 11.24 22.46
C ASP A 193 -11.68 11.66 21.22
N VAL A 194 -11.20 10.71 20.41
CA VAL A 194 -10.58 10.98 19.10
C VAL A 194 -11.51 11.78 18.21
N LEU A 195 -12.78 11.39 18.11
CA LEU A 195 -13.78 12.07 17.28
C LEU A 195 -14.16 13.49 17.78
N ARG A 196 -13.78 13.87 19.00
CA ARG A 196 -13.93 15.27 19.48
C ARG A 196 -12.81 16.18 19.00
N HIS A 197 -11.64 15.61 18.72
CA HIS A 197 -10.45 16.36 18.30
C HIS A 197 -10.10 16.14 16.82
N VAL A 198 -10.68 15.13 16.19
CA VAL A 198 -10.54 14.79 14.77
C VAL A 198 -11.91 14.73 14.13
N ASP A 199 -12.21 15.70 13.26
CA ASP A 199 -13.44 15.66 12.49
C ASP A 199 -13.26 14.76 11.25
N PRO A 200 -13.93 13.60 11.20
CA PRO A 200 -13.83 12.67 10.08
C PRO A 200 -14.43 13.22 8.77
N ASN A 201 -15.21 14.31 8.83
CA ASN A 201 -15.89 14.87 7.65
C ASN A 201 -15.06 15.93 6.95
N THR A 202 -14.42 16.83 7.72
CA THR A 202 -13.55 17.88 7.16
C THR A 202 -12.13 17.40 6.90
N LEU A 203 -11.66 16.38 7.64
CA LEU A 203 -10.29 15.86 7.55
C LEU A 203 -9.22 16.96 7.75
N GLU A 204 -9.55 18.04 8.46
CA GLU A 204 -8.62 19.11 8.79
C GLU A 204 -7.46 18.55 9.60
N HIS A 205 -6.20 18.88 9.26
CA HIS A 205 -4.98 18.31 9.85
C HIS A 205 -4.88 16.78 9.77
N VAL A 206 -5.47 16.18 8.74
CA VAL A 206 -5.26 14.79 8.38
C VAL A 206 -4.65 14.76 6.99
N ASN A 207 -3.67 13.87 6.79
CA ASN A 207 -3.03 13.76 5.49
C ASN A 207 -4.07 13.45 4.40
N ARG A 208 -4.01 14.19 3.28
CA ARG A 208 -4.95 14.09 2.16
C ARG A 208 -5.13 12.68 1.60
N ARG A 209 -4.16 11.77 1.77
CA ARG A 209 -4.30 10.35 1.44
C ARG A 209 -5.54 9.72 2.07
N PHE A 210 -5.92 10.14 3.28
CA PHE A 210 -7.04 9.57 4.02
C PHE A 210 -8.42 10.06 3.53
N ALA A 211 -8.49 11.01 2.60
CA ALA A 211 -9.75 11.30 1.89
C ALA A 211 -10.32 10.05 1.18
N PHE A 212 -9.45 9.11 0.81
CA PHE A 212 -9.81 7.84 0.19
C PHE A 212 -9.52 6.69 1.16
N GLY A 213 -10.53 6.10 1.79
CA GLY A 213 -10.31 5.00 2.73
C GLY A 213 -9.57 3.82 2.09
N GLU A 214 -10.20 3.18 1.10
CA GLU A 214 -9.67 1.98 0.45
C GLU A 214 -9.15 2.27 -0.96
N LEU A 215 -7.93 1.83 -1.26
CA LEU A 215 -7.31 1.98 -2.58
C LEU A 215 -7.12 0.62 -3.25
N ARG A 216 -7.53 0.47 -4.50
CA ARG A 216 -7.29 -0.77 -5.25
C ARG A 216 -5.87 -0.80 -5.83
N LEU A 217 -5.06 -1.78 -5.42
CA LEU A 217 -3.67 -1.92 -5.86
C LEU A 217 -3.52 -2.01 -7.37
N ASN A 218 -4.39 -2.75 -8.06
CA ASN A 218 -4.29 -2.90 -9.52
C ASN A 218 -4.45 -1.57 -10.26
N ARG A 219 -5.36 -0.70 -9.81
CA ARG A 219 -5.55 0.63 -10.42
C ARG A 219 -4.43 1.58 -10.03
N LEU A 220 -3.95 1.48 -8.81
CA LEU A 220 -2.81 2.25 -8.34
C LEU A 220 -1.54 1.90 -9.14
N ASN A 221 -1.31 0.61 -9.42
CA ASN A 221 -0.25 0.17 -10.32
C ASN A 221 -0.40 0.78 -11.72
N GLN A 222 -1.61 0.87 -12.26
CA GLN A 222 -1.84 1.50 -13.56
C GLN A 222 -1.51 3.01 -13.54
N ILE A 223 -1.81 3.74 -12.46
CA ILE A 223 -1.42 5.17 -12.35
C ILE A 223 0.09 5.34 -12.45
N TYR A 224 0.85 4.56 -11.68
CA TYR A 224 2.31 4.68 -11.67
C TYR A 224 2.95 4.20 -12.98
N ARG A 225 2.29 3.30 -13.69
CA ARG A 225 2.76 2.79 -14.99
C ARG A 225 2.42 3.69 -16.17
N LEU A 226 1.30 4.41 -16.11
CA LEU A 226 0.75 5.14 -17.27
C LEU A 226 0.85 6.66 -17.14
N SER A 227 0.98 7.20 -15.93
CA SER A 227 1.11 8.64 -15.75
C SER A 227 2.49 9.12 -16.21
N PRO A 228 2.59 10.08 -17.16
CA PRO A 228 3.86 10.58 -17.70
C PRO A 228 4.85 11.02 -16.63
N ARG A 229 4.34 11.46 -15.47
CA ARG A 229 5.12 11.91 -14.31
C ARG A 229 5.85 10.77 -13.58
N PHE A 230 5.31 9.55 -13.60
CA PHE A 230 5.83 8.39 -12.85
C PHE A 230 6.37 7.27 -13.76
N VAL A 231 5.90 7.21 -15.01
CA VAL A 231 6.29 6.28 -16.08
C VAL A 231 7.80 6.04 -16.11
N ARG A 232 8.62 7.10 -16.08
CA ARG A 232 10.08 6.99 -16.22
C ARG A 232 10.79 6.28 -15.06
N ARG A 233 10.16 6.20 -13.87
CA ARG A 233 10.74 5.58 -12.66
C ARG A 233 9.96 4.34 -12.17
N HIS A 234 8.71 4.16 -12.60
CA HIS A 234 7.81 3.13 -12.07
C HIS A 234 7.12 2.26 -13.14
N LEU A 235 7.48 2.36 -14.42
CA LEU A 235 6.87 1.56 -15.50
C LEU A 235 6.86 0.05 -15.21
N LEU A 236 7.95 -0.44 -14.61
CA LEU A 236 8.16 -1.88 -14.38
C LEU A 236 7.66 -2.31 -13.01
N ARG A 237 8.01 -1.54 -11.98
CA ARG A 237 7.75 -1.86 -10.58
C ARG A 237 6.30 -1.58 -10.15
N GLY A 238 5.63 -0.62 -10.79
CA GLY A 238 4.32 -0.12 -10.34
C GLY A 238 4.41 0.51 -8.94
N TYR A 239 3.27 0.53 -8.24
CA TYR A 239 3.16 1.03 -6.87
C TYR A 239 3.52 -0.05 -5.84
N GLY A 240 3.01 -1.26 -5.99
CA GLY A 240 3.34 -2.39 -5.12
C GLY A 240 3.43 -3.69 -5.92
N LEU A 241 4.36 -4.57 -5.52
CA LEU A 241 4.64 -5.88 -6.12
C LEU A 241 3.48 -6.87 -5.86
N GLY A 242 2.31 -6.62 -6.47
CA GLY A 242 1.18 -7.55 -6.46
C GLY A 242 1.44 -8.82 -7.29
N TYR A 243 2.44 -8.78 -8.17
CA TYR A 243 2.87 -9.93 -8.96
C TYR A 243 4.25 -10.37 -8.46
N LYS A 244 4.28 -11.31 -7.51
CA LYS A 244 5.54 -11.96 -7.07
C LYS A 244 6.17 -12.82 -8.18
N THR A 245 5.46 -13.05 -9.28
CA THR A 245 5.92 -13.87 -10.41
C THR A 245 5.27 -13.42 -11.71
N TYR A 246 6.04 -13.33 -12.80
CA TYR A 246 5.52 -13.11 -14.16
C TYR A 246 4.38 -14.08 -14.52
N GLY A 247 4.40 -15.30 -13.97
CA GLY A 247 3.40 -16.34 -14.21
C GLY A 247 1.95 -15.95 -13.89
N SER A 248 1.68 -15.15 -12.85
CA SER A 248 0.30 -14.75 -12.51
C SER A 248 -0.30 -13.75 -13.52
N PHE A 249 0.53 -12.87 -14.08
CA PHE A 249 0.14 -11.95 -15.15
C PHE A 249 -0.21 -12.69 -16.44
N PHE A 250 0.61 -13.67 -16.81
CA PHE A 250 0.38 -14.49 -18.00
C PHE A 250 -0.84 -15.40 -17.84
N ASN A 251 -0.98 -16.10 -16.71
CA ASN A 251 -2.07 -17.07 -16.51
C ASN A 251 -3.47 -16.44 -16.59
N ARG A 252 -3.63 -15.20 -16.09
CA ARG A 252 -4.90 -14.44 -16.19
C ARG A 252 -5.21 -13.96 -17.61
N SER A 253 -4.17 -13.66 -18.41
CA SER A 253 -4.31 -13.09 -19.75
C SER A 253 -4.45 -14.16 -20.84
N PHE A 254 -3.83 -15.34 -20.65
CA PHE A 254 -3.90 -16.46 -21.59
C PHE A 254 -5.33 -17.00 -21.77
N GLY A 255 -6.17 -16.94 -20.74
CA GLY A 255 -7.57 -17.41 -20.83
C GLY A 255 -8.37 -16.70 -21.94
N TRP A 256 -8.23 -15.38 -22.06
CA TRP A 256 -8.92 -14.61 -23.11
C TRP A 256 -8.36 -14.89 -24.51
N LEU A 257 -7.05 -15.16 -24.61
CA LEU A 257 -6.40 -15.51 -25.88
C LEU A 257 -6.92 -16.86 -26.41
N ILE A 258 -7.12 -17.84 -25.54
CA ILE A 258 -7.71 -19.14 -25.93
C ILE A 258 -9.11 -18.94 -26.50
N ILE A 259 -9.93 -18.07 -25.89
CA ILE A 259 -11.29 -17.78 -26.38
C ILE A 259 -11.25 -17.14 -27.77
N VAL A 260 -10.39 -16.14 -27.97
CA VAL A 260 -10.23 -15.48 -29.29
C VAL A 260 -9.73 -16.48 -30.33
N PHE A 261 -8.74 -17.30 -29.99
CA PHE A 261 -8.21 -18.34 -30.88
C PHE A 261 -9.29 -19.36 -31.26
N ALA A 262 -10.08 -19.84 -30.30
CA ALA A 262 -11.16 -20.78 -30.55
C ALA A 262 -12.23 -20.19 -31.48
N PHE A 263 -12.60 -18.91 -31.26
CA PHE A 263 -13.55 -18.21 -32.13
C PHE A 263 -13.01 -18.06 -33.56
N LEU A 264 -11.77 -17.56 -33.72
CA LEU A 264 -11.13 -17.41 -35.02
C LEU A 264 -10.99 -18.75 -35.75
N SER A 265 -10.58 -19.80 -35.04
CA SER A 265 -10.47 -21.16 -35.59
C SER A 265 -11.83 -21.68 -36.07
N THR A 266 -12.90 -21.45 -35.30
CA THR A 266 -14.25 -21.89 -35.66
C THR A 266 -14.74 -21.19 -36.93
N VAL A 267 -14.54 -19.87 -37.03
CA VAL A 267 -14.89 -19.10 -38.24
C VAL A 267 -14.08 -19.56 -39.44
N LEU A 268 -12.77 -19.80 -39.25
CA LEU A 268 -11.89 -20.29 -40.32
C LEU A 268 -12.35 -21.67 -40.82
N SER A 269 -12.72 -22.58 -39.91
CA SER A 269 -13.26 -23.89 -40.28
C SER A 269 -14.60 -23.78 -41.03
N ALA A 270 -15.49 -22.87 -40.63
CA ALA A 270 -16.74 -22.65 -41.35
C ALA A 270 -16.50 -22.12 -42.79
N LEU A 271 -15.53 -21.22 -42.96
CA LEU A 271 -15.12 -20.71 -44.28
C LEU A 271 -14.52 -21.81 -45.15
N GLN A 272 -13.70 -22.70 -44.56
CA GLN A 272 -13.15 -23.87 -45.25
C GLN A 272 -14.25 -24.81 -45.76
N VAL A 273 -15.30 -25.04 -44.97
CA VAL A 273 -16.45 -25.85 -45.39
C VAL A 273 -17.21 -25.17 -46.53
N GLY A 274 -17.41 -23.85 -46.49
CA GLY A 274 -18.06 -23.12 -47.58
C GLY A 274 -17.27 -23.21 -48.89
N LEU A 275 -15.94 -23.09 -48.83
CA LEU A 275 -15.03 -23.30 -49.96
C LEU A 275 -14.97 -24.75 -50.44
N ALA A 276 -15.52 -25.73 -49.72
CA ALA A 276 -15.64 -27.10 -50.18
C ALA A 276 -16.97 -27.36 -50.94
N THR A 277 -17.92 -26.43 -50.88
CA THR A 277 -19.22 -26.57 -51.55
C THR A 277 -19.22 -25.94 -52.94
N GLY A 278 -19.75 -26.67 -53.93
CA GLY A 278 -19.83 -26.17 -55.32
C GLY A 278 -20.70 -24.92 -55.50
N ARG A 279 -21.53 -24.55 -54.52
CA ARG A 279 -22.37 -23.33 -54.56
C ARG A 279 -21.58 -22.05 -54.26
N LEU A 280 -20.67 -22.09 -53.28
CA LEU A 280 -19.95 -20.90 -52.79
C LEU A 280 -18.53 -20.79 -53.36
N VAL A 281 -17.97 -21.90 -53.88
CA VAL A 281 -16.67 -21.90 -54.57
C VAL A 281 -16.63 -20.95 -55.76
N GLY A 282 -17.72 -20.82 -56.51
CA GLY A 282 -17.76 -19.96 -57.70
C GLY A 282 -17.83 -18.46 -57.41
N GLU A 283 -18.07 -18.07 -56.16
CA GLU A 283 -18.33 -16.67 -55.80
C GLU A 283 -17.04 -15.97 -55.34
N SER A 284 -16.56 -15.03 -56.15
CA SER A 284 -15.29 -14.32 -55.91
C SER A 284 -15.25 -13.56 -54.59
N ALA A 285 -16.39 -13.02 -54.14
CA ALA A 285 -16.52 -12.34 -52.85
C ALA A 285 -16.26 -13.29 -51.67
N TYR A 286 -16.75 -14.53 -51.75
CA TYR A 286 -16.56 -15.53 -50.70
C TYR A 286 -15.11 -16.02 -50.62
N GLN A 287 -14.47 -16.22 -51.78
CA GLN A 287 -13.06 -16.57 -51.86
C GLN A 287 -12.17 -15.45 -51.29
N ALA A 288 -12.42 -14.20 -51.67
CA ALA A 288 -11.67 -13.05 -51.17
C ALA A 288 -11.79 -12.90 -49.64
N LEU A 289 -13.00 -13.08 -49.09
CA LEU A 289 -13.25 -13.04 -47.66
C LEU A 289 -12.51 -14.18 -46.93
N SER A 290 -12.54 -15.39 -47.48
CA SER A 290 -11.87 -16.55 -46.88
C SER A 290 -10.35 -16.40 -46.85
N VAL A 291 -9.75 -15.93 -47.96
CA VAL A 291 -8.31 -15.65 -48.04
C VAL A 291 -7.92 -14.51 -47.09
N GLY A 292 -8.69 -13.41 -47.08
CA GLY A 292 -8.45 -12.29 -46.18
C GLY A 292 -8.50 -12.70 -44.70
N PHE A 293 -9.48 -13.51 -44.33
CA PHE A 293 -9.62 -14.01 -42.96
C PHE A 293 -8.50 -14.98 -42.57
N ALA A 294 -8.05 -15.84 -43.49
CA ALA A 294 -6.91 -16.73 -43.27
C ALA A 294 -5.60 -15.94 -43.03
N CYS A 295 -5.33 -14.92 -43.86
CA CYS A 295 -4.20 -14.01 -43.67
C CYS A 295 -4.28 -13.29 -42.31
N LEU A 296 -5.47 -12.86 -41.90
CA LEU A 296 -5.69 -12.20 -40.61
C LEU A 296 -5.43 -13.15 -39.44
N CYS A 297 -5.88 -14.40 -39.53
CA CYS A 297 -5.64 -15.42 -38.51
C CYS A 297 -4.16 -15.79 -38.32
N ILE A 298 -3.33 -15.63 -39.36
CA ILE A 298 -1.88 -15.86 -39.27
C ILE A 298 -1.16 -14.60 -38.77
N THR A 299 -1.52 -13.43 -39.31
CA THR A 299 -0.80 -12.17 -39.02
C THR A 299 -1.04 -11.69 -37.60
N ILE A 300 -2.26 -11.77 -37.07
CA ILE A 300 -2.57 -11.30 -35.71
C ILE A 300 -1.73 -12.01 -34.63
N PRO A 301 -1.70 -13.37 -34.56
CA PRO A 301 -0.89 -14.06 -33.56
C PRO A 301 0.61 -13.78 -33.69
N VAL A 302 1.14 -13.68 -34.91
CA VAL A 302 2.56 -13.40 -35.15
C VAL A 302 2.92 -11.99 -34.68
N VAL A 303 2.16 -10.97 -35.08
CA VAL A 303 2.38 -9.59 -34.65
C VAL A 303 2.24 -9.48 -33.13
N PHE A 304 1.26 -10.14 -32.54
CA PHE A 304 1.07 -10.16 -31.10
C PHE A 304 2.26 -10.82 -30.38
N ALA A 305 2.74 -11.97 -30.85
CA ALA A 305 3.90 -12.65 -30.27
C ALA A 305 5.18 -11.80 -30.36
N LEU A 306 5.41 -11.15 -31.50
CA LEU A 306 6.53 -10.23 -31.67
C LEU A 306 6.43 -9.01 -30.76
N ALA A 307 5.23 -8.43 -30.59
CA ALA A 307 5.00 -7.33 -29.68
C ALA A 307 5.27 -7.73 -28.22
N VAL A 308 4.79 -8.91 -27.78
CA VAL A 308 5.06 -9.43 -26.43
C VAL A 308 6.55 -9.69 -26.22
N ALA A 309 7.23 -10.30 -27.19
CA ALA A 309 8.68 -10.53 -27.13
C ALA A 309 9.46 -9.21 -27.04
N TRP A 310 9.08 -8.21 -27.84
CA TRP A 310 9.69 -6.88 -27.80
C TRP A 310 9.48 -6.20 -26.44
N ILE A 311 8.26 -6.24 -25.89
CA ILE A 311 7.96 -5.70 -24.55
C ILE A 311 8.84 -6.40 -23.51
N PHE A 312 8.96 -7.73 -23.58
CA PHE A 312 9.79 -8.50 -22.64
C PHE A 312 11.27 -8.10 -22.72
N VAL A 313 11.84 -8.00 -23.93
CA VAL A 313 13.23 -7.57 -24.13
C VAL A 313 13.43 -6.13 -23.62
N ALA A 314 12.52 -5.21 -23.93
CA ALA A 314 12.61 -3.84 -23.44
C ALA A 314 12.58 -3.76 -21.91
N VAL A 315 11.66 -4.49 -21.27
CA VAL A 315 11.55 -4.60 -19.80
C VAL A 315 12.84 -5.19 -19.21
N PHE A 316 13.36 -6.26 -19.80
CA PHE A 316 14.59 -6.91 -19.36
C PHE A 316 15.79 -5.97 -19.44
N LEU A 317 15.98 -5.27 -20.57
CA LEU A 317 17.07 -4.32 -20.75
C LEU A 317 16.98 -3.18 -19.73
N VAL A 318 15.80 -2.62 -19.50
CA VAL A 318 15.61 -1.56 -18.49
C VAL A 318 15.95 -2.08 -17.09
N HIS A 319 15.46 -3.26 -16.69
CA HIS A 319 15.82 -3.86 -15.39
C HIS A 319 17.33 -4.12 -15.26
N LEU A 320 17.98 -4.59 -16.33
CA LEU A 320 19.42 -4.80 -16.34
C LEU A 320 20.18 -3.47 -16.15
N PHE A 321 19.81 -2.43 -16.90
CA PHE A 321 20.42 -1.10 -16.76
C PHE A 321 20.16 -0.48 -15.39
N GLU A 322 18.95 -0.60 -14.84
CA GLU A 322 18.63 -0.13 -13.49
C GLU A 322 19.46 -0.86 -12.44
N THR A 323 19.62 -2.18 -12.56
CA THR A 323 20.42 -2.99 -11.64
C THR A 323 21.90 -2.60 -11.70
N LEU A 324 22.46 -2.45 -12.91
CA LEU A 324 23.86 -2.05 -13.09
C LEU A 324 24.12 -0.64 -12.52
N ARG A 325 23.23 0.33 -12.79
CA ARG A 325 23.34 1.68 -12.23
C ARG A 325 23.19 1.69 -10.71
N PHE A 326 22.24 0.92 -10.19
CA PHE A 326 22.04 0.80 -8.75
C PHE A 326 23.29 0.26 -8.06
N ASN A 327 23.92 -0.77 -8.64
CA ASN A 327 25.16 -1.30 -8.09
C ASN A 327 26.29 -0.25 -8.07
N SER A 328 26.51 0.47 -9.18
CA SER A 328 27.54 1.52 -9.22
C SER A 328 27.26 2.66 -8.23
N HIS A 329 26.00 3.08 -8.07
CA HIS A 329 25.63 4.12 -7.12
C HIS A 329 25.78 3.66 -5.67
N LEU A 330 25.47 2.40 -5.36
CA LEU A 330 25.69 1.83 -4.04
C LEU A 330 27.17 1.77 -3.67
N GLU A 331 28.04 1.40 -4.61
CA GLU A 331 29.50 1.40 -4.37
C GLU A 331 30.00 2.81 -4.05
N GLN A 332 29.58 3.81 -4.83
CA GLN A 332 29.92 5.21 -4.57
C GLN A 332 29.42 5.70 -3.20
N ARG A 333 28.18 5.34 -2.83
CA ARG A 333 27.61 5.69 -1.52
C ARG A 333 28.37 5.05 -0.36
N ARG A 334 28.71 3.77 -0.47
CA ARG A 334 29.51 3.08 0.55
C ARG A 334 30.88 3.72 0.72
N LEU A 335 31.51 4.17 -0.37
CA LEU A 335 32.77 4.92 -0.31
C LEU A 335 32.60 6.28 0.35
N SER A 336 31.50 7.01 0.08
CA SER A 336 31.24 8.28 0.76
C SER A 336 31.01 8.10 2.26
N TRP A 337 30.29 7.06 2.69
CA TRP A 337 30.02 6.81 4.11
C TRP A 337 31.31 6.46 4.84
N LYS A 338 32.17 5.65 4.23
CA LYS A 338 33.50 5.35 4.79
C LYS A 338 34.38 6.58 4.98
N LYS A 339 34.26 7.60 4.13
CA LYS A 339 35.01 8.85 4.28
C LYS A 339 34.44 9.70 5.41
N GLU A 340 33.12 9.82 5.46
CA GLU A 340 32.41 10.55 6.50
C GLU A 340 32.69 9.97 7.89
N ASP A 341 32.74 8.64 8.02
CA ASP A 341 33.10 7.95 9.27
C ASP A 341 34.60 8.07 9.63
N GLN A 342 35.47 8.47 8.69
CA GLN A 342 36.90 8.71 8.92
C GLN A 342 37.22 10.16 9.30
N ASP A 343 36.33 11.09 8.96
CA ASP A 343 36.46 12.52 9.24
C ASP A 343 35.82 12.93 10.59
N VAL A 344 35.15 11.99 11.28
CA VAL A 344 34.57 12.10 12.63
C VAL A 344 35.48 11.38 13.62
#